data_AF-A0ABD6EGU4-F1
#
_entry.id   AF-A0ABD6EGU4-F1
#
_cell.length_a   1.000
_cell.length_b   1.000
_cell.length_c   1.000
_cell.angle_alpha   90.00
_cell.angle_beta   90.00
_cell.angle_gamma   90.00
#
_symmetry.space_group_name_H-M   'P 1'
#
loop_
_entity.id
_entity.type
_entity.pdbx_description
1 polymer ?
#
loop_
_entity_poly.entity_id
_entity_poly.type
_entity_poly.pdbx_seq_one_letter_code
_entity_poly.pdbx_strand_id
1 'polypeptide(L)'
;MIANGSGGLGIDVPTVSMEDNSTTNTTNGLMELKKVMALFGAVYWFIMTVFVVPMAVVASYLTILTPLRLINVKWHNAVEHRMCKMVNDHWASAAVCCGMNVIEYGDDINKISDARTLFLANHLGLLDHFVLMCAMSNKGLAAGRYLWVIFNIWKMTTLGVMWLVHGNFFINGGASRRKQVLEEFKVYLTNNYWKYDYRWIVMYPEGSRLYLIKESNAKYAAKTGQPIFKHCALPRSGAAHAVLDVAGKARGIEEMGEGSLAVCGMGGPIEYVVDSTIGYKNGDVPSLMKAMLGEYPNNQSTISVYYRIYQTRPEWSEENVLRKWLCDRYAEKDKLLDYYYENGRFPTDRMHARRLYFPLSQSIIAEMFWLGLYYIHHVLWIKLLTLYLFRLVTSLLF
;
A
#
# COMPACT_ATOMS: atom_id res chain seq x y z
N MET A 1 51.82 0.75 -76.48
CA MET A 1 52.80 -0.12 -75.83
C MET A 1 52.09 -0.99 -74.80
N ILE A 2 52.04 -2.26 -75.14
CA ILE A 2 51.83 -3.53 -74.40
C ILE A 2 51.96 -3.54 -72.84
N ALA A 3 50.99 -4.23 -72.21
CA ALA A 3 51.01 -5.20 -71.07
C ALA A 3 50.87 -4.85 -69.57
N ASN A 4 49.86 -5.53 -68.99
CA ASN A 4 49.79 -6.39 -67.78
C ASN A 4 49.96 -5.82 -66.34
N GLY A 5 48.87 -5.80 -65.55
CA GLY A 5 48.31 -6.98 -64.84
C GLY A 5 48.90 -7.39 -63.47
N SER A 6 48.11 -7.22 -62.39
CA SER A 6 47.92 -8.05 -61.16
C SER A 6 47.42 -7.13 -60.03
N GLY A 7 46.41 -7.41 -59.20
CA GLY A 7 45.81 -8.67 -58.75
C GLY A 7 45.88 -8.67 -57.22
N GLY A 8 44.84 -8.16 -56.54
CA GLY A 8 44.74 -8.15 -55.08
C GLY A 8 43.30 -8.26 -54.63
N LEU A 9 42.87 -9.47 -54.26
CA LEU A 9 41.61 -9.72 -53.57
C LEU A 9 41.67 -9.09 -52.17
N GLY A 10 40.84 -8.08 -51.91
CA GLY A 10 40.51 -7.65 -50.56
C GLY A 10 39.59 -8.69 -49.92
N ILE A 11 40.14 -9.54 -49.05
CA ILE A 11 39.34 -10.34 -48.13
C ILE A 11 38.95 -9.41 -46.99
N ASP A 12 37.69 -8.97 -46.94
CA ASP A 12 37.11 -8.33 -45.75
C ASP A 12 37.03 -9.37 -44.63
N VAL A 13 38.09 -9.46 -43.84
CA VAL A 13 38.05 -10.14 -42.55
C VAL A 13 37.29 -9.21 -41.60
N PRO A 14 36.16 -9.64 -40.99
CA PRO A 14 35.53 -8.85 -39.96
C PRO A 14 36.52 -8.78 -38.80
N THR A 15 37.07 -7.59 -38.57
CA THR A 15 37.82 -7.28 -37.35
C THR A 15 36.78 -7.18 -36.24
N VAL A 16 36.32 -8.34 -35.74
CA VAL A 16 35.60 -8.41 -34.47
C VAL A 16 36.64 -8.04 -33.42
N SER A 17 36.59 -6.79 -32.97
CA SER A 17 37.54 -6.29 -31.99
C SER A 17 37.43 -7.14 -30.72
N MET A 18 38.57 -7.62 -30.20
CA MET A 18 38.58 -8.37 -28.94
C MET A 18 38.07 -7.51 -27.75
N GLU A 19 38.09 -6.19 -27.89
CA GLU A 19 37.53 -5.24 -26.94
C GLU A 19 36.00 -5.26 -26.92
N ASP A 20 35.34 -5.42 -28.07
CA ASP A 20 33.88 -5.54 -28.13
C ASP A 20 33.41 -6.85 -27.47
N ASN A 21 34.12 -7.95 -27.68
CA ASN A 21 33.82 -9.25 -27.05
C ASN A 21 34.09 -9.25 -25.54
N SER A 22 35.15 -8.59 -25.06
CA SER A 22 35.43 -8.52 -23.62
C SER A 22 34.45 -7.61 -22.87
N THR A 23 34.06 -6.48 -23.49
CA THR A 23 33.10 -5.53 -22.92
C THR A 23 31.69 -6.12 -22.89
N THR A 24 31.27 -6.82 -23.95
CA THR A 24 29.98 -7.55 -23.99
C THR A 24 29.96 -8.72 -22.99
N ASN A 25 31.03 -9.49 -22.85
CA ASN A 25 31.10 -10.57 -21.86
C ASN A 25 31.08 -10.03 -20.42
N THR A 26 31.76 -8.91 -20.15
CA THR A 26 31.76 -8.27 -18.83
C THR A 26 30.39 -7.70 -18.46
N THR A 27 29.72 -7.04 -19.40
CA THR A 27 28.36 -6.50 -19.21
C THR A 27 27.33 -7.60 -19.03
N ASN A 28 27.43 -8.69 -19.79
CA ASN A 28 26.61 -9.90 -19.61
C ASN A 28 26.84 -10.53 -18.23
N GLY A 29 28.09 -10.70 -17.81
CA GLY A 29 28.42 -11.22 -16.48
C GLY A 29 27.88 -10.38 -15.33
N LEU A 30 27.96 -9.04 -15.43
CA LEU A 30 27.40 -8.12 -14.44
C LEU A 30 25.87 -8.19 -14.39
N MET A 31 25.22 -8.34 -15.54
CA MET A 31 23.77 -8.50 -15.62
C MET A 31 23.29 -9.80 -14.98
N GLU A 32 24.00 -10.91 -15.24
CA GLU A 32 23.70 -12.20 -14.61
C GLU A 32 23.94 -12.14 -13.08
N LEU A 33 25.02 -11.50 -12.62
CA LEU A 33 25.26 -11.29 -11.20
C LEU A 33 24.11 -10.49 -10.54
N LYS A 34 23.64 -9.41 -11.18
CA LYS A 34 22.51 -8.62 -10.68
C LYS A 34 21.23 -9.45 -10.57
N LYS A 35 20.94 -10.29 -11.56
CA LYS A 35 19.77 -11.19 -11.52
C LYS A 35 19.89 -12.21 -10.39
N VAL A 36 21.07 -12.79 -10.20
CA VAL A 36 21.32 -13.75 -9.11
C VAL A 36 21.15 -13.08 -7.75
N MET A 37 21.70 -11.88 -7.55
CA MET A 37 21.51 -11.11 -6.32
C MET A 37 20.04 -10.75 -6.09
N ALA A 38 19.32 -10.33 -7.13
CA ALA A 38 17.89 -10.04 -7.05
C ALA A 38 17.08 -11.29 -6.68
N LEU A 39 17.44 -12.46 -7.20
CA LEU A 39 16.81 -13.73 -6.85
C LEU A 39 17.04 -14.09 -5.38
N PHE A 40 18.28 -13.99 -4.87
CA PHE A 40 18.56 -14.23 -3.46
C PHE A 40 17.80 -13.26 -2.56
N GLY A 41 17.76 -11.98 -2.93
CA GLY A 41 16.95 -10.97 -2.25
C GLY A 41 15.47 -11.33 -2.25
N ALA A 42 14.91 -11.69 -3.40
CA ALA A 42 13.51 -12.09 -3.53
C ALA A 42 13.17 -13.33 -2.70
N VAL A 43 14.06 -14.32 -2.64
CA VAL A 43 13.91 -15.51 -1.78
C VAL A 43 13.93 -15.11 -0.30
N TYR A 44 14.86 -14.26 0.11
CA TYR A 44 14.90 -13.74 1.49
C TYR A 44 13.60 -13.02 1.85
N TRP A 45 13.17 -12.07 1.02
CA TRP A 45 11.93 -11.31 1.23
C TRP A 45 10.72 -12.23 1.26
N PHE A 46 10.65 -13.22 0.36
CA PHE A 46 9.60 -14.22 0.37
C PHE A 46 9.57 -14.99 1.69
N ILE A 47 10.71 -15.48 2.18
CA ILE A 47 10.79 -16.19 3.46
C ILE A 47 10.33 -15.29 4.61
N MET A 48 10.81 -14.06 4.66
CA MET A 48 10.45 -13.11 5.72
C MET A 48 8.96 -12.79 5.70
N THR A 49 8.42 -12.46 4.53
CA THR A 49 7.03 -12.03 4.31
C THR A 49 6.01 -13.15 4.47
N VAL A 50 6.34 -14.38 4.03
CA VAL A 50 5.39 -15.50 4.03
C VAL A 50 5.48 -16.31 5.33
N PHE A 51 6.67 -16.41 5.92
CA PHE A 51 6.90 -17.28 7.07
C PHE A 51 7.23 -16.49 8.34
N VAL A 52 8.38 -15.81 8.37
CA VAL A 52 8.93 -15.27 9.62
C VAL A 52 8.03 -14.21 10.26
N VAL A 53 7.71 -13.15 9.51
CA VAL A 53 6.91 -12.02 10.01
C VAL A 53 5.49 -12.45 10.37
N PRO A 54 4.73 -13.17 9.50
CA PRO A 54 3.38 -13.62 9.86
C PRO A 54 3.34 -14.53 11.09
N MET A 55 4.27 -15.49 11.21
CA MET A 55 4.33 -16.36 12.39
C MET A 55 4.65 -15.56 13.65
N ALA A 56 5.60 -14.63 13.58
CA ALA A 56 5.93 -13.77 14.71
C ALA A 56 4.73 -12.88 15.12
N VAL A 57 4.01 -12.29 14.16
CA VAL A 57 2.81 -11.49 14.42
C VAL A 57 1.73 -12.31 15.10
N VAL A 58 1.41 -13.51 14.58
CA VAL A 58 0.38 -14.37 15.19
C VAL A 58 0.80 -14.84 16.58
N ALA A 59 2.06 -15.27 16.74
CA ALA A 59 2.60 -15.70 18.01
C ALA A 59 2.54 -14.57 19.06
N SER A 60 2.97 -13.37 18.69
CA SER A 60 2.88 -12.18 19.54
C SER A 60 1.44 -11.77 19.82
N TYR A 61 0.54 -11.92 18.85
CA TYR A 61 -0.88 -11.63 19.07
C TYR A 61 -1.48 -12.50 20.17
N LEU A 62 -1.19 -13.80 20.14
CA LEU A 62 -1.68 -14.77 21.13
C LEU A 62 -1.01 -14.59 22.49
N THR A 63 0.32 -14.41 22.52
CA THR A 63 1.11 -14.46 23.76
C THR A 63 1.35 -13.10 24.41
N ILE A 64 1.24 -12.00 23.67
CA ILE A 64 1.54 -10.64 24.15
C ILE A 64 0.29 -9.75 24.01
N LEU A 65 -0.23 -9.57 22.80
CA LEU A 65 -1.27 -8.57 22.55
C LEU A 65 -2.63 -8.96 23.17
N THR A 66 -3.00 -10.25 23.14
CA THR A 66 -4.26 -10.72 23.73
C THR A 66 -4.28 -10.54 25.25
N PRO A 67 -3.25 -10.98 26.02
CA PRO A 67 -3.15 -10.66 27.45
C PRO A 67 -3.17 -9.15 27.73
N LEU A 68 -2.39 -8.35 26.98
CA LEU A 68 -2.39 -6.90 27.13
C LEU A 68 -3.78 -6.30 26.89
N ARG A 69 -4.54 -6.80 25.92
CA ARG A 69 -5.90 -6.34 25.63
C ARG A 69 -6.86 -6.59 26.79
N LEU A 70 -6.70 -7.72 27.49
CA LEU A 70 -7.51 -8.07 28.66
C LEU A 70 -7.15 -7.21 29.88
N ILE A 71 -5.87 -6.85 30.03
CA ILE A 71 -5.38 -6.04 31.16
C ILE A 71 -5.66 -4.55 30.93
N ASN A 72 -5.28 -4.02 29.77
CA ASN A 72 -5.40 -2.60 29.46
C ASN A 72 -5.31 -2.32 27.94
N VAL A 73 -6.41 -1.84 27.37
CA VAL A 73 -6.50 -1.53 25.93
C VAL A 73 -5.51 -0.44 25.49
N LYS A 74 -5.17 0.55 26.34
CA LYS A 74 -4.20 1.59 25.96
C LYS A 74 -2.80 1.00 25.77
N TRP A 75 -2.38 0.10 26.65
CA TRP A 75 -1.10 -0.61 26.52
C TRP A 75 -1.11 -1.55 25.31
N HIS A 76 -2.22 -2.26 25.08
CA HIS A 76 -2.42 -3.04 23.87
C HIS A 76 -2.21 -2.18 22.61
N ASN A 77 -2.95 -1.06 22.47
CA ASN A 77 -2.83 -0.16 21.31
C ASN A 77 -1.40 0.38 21.15
N ALA A 78 -0.73 0.73 22.25
CA ALA A 78 0.63 1.25 22.21
C ALA A 78 1.63 0.23 21.64
N VAL A 79 1.51 -1.04 22.01
CA VAL A 79 2.39 -2.11 21.50
C VAL A 79 1.98 -2.52 20.08
N GLU A 80 0.69 -2.71 19.86
CA GLU A 80 0.11 -3.11 18.57
C GLU A 80 0.48 -2.12 17.46
N HIS A 81 0.30 -0.81 17.66
CA HIS A 81 0.64 0.19 16.65
C HIS A 81 2.13 0.23 16.32
N ARG A 82 3.01 -0.03 17.29
CA ARG A 82 4.46 -0.11 17.05
C ARG A 82 4.82 -1.38 16.27
N MET A 83 4.17 -2.50 16.59
CA MET A 83 4.32 -3.74 15.82
C MET A 83 3.79 -3.57 14.39
N CYS A 84 2.63 -2.94 14.20
CA CYS A 84 2.09 -2.66 12.87
C CYS A 84 3.04 -1.75 12.07
N LYS A 85 3.63 -0.72 12.71
CA LYS A 85 4.69 0.08 12.08
C LYS A 85 5.89 -0.79 11.68
N MET A 86 6.35 -1.71 12.52
CA MET A 86 7.45 -2.62 12.16
C MET A 86 7.09 -3.56 10.99
N VAL A 87 5.83 -3.95 10.85
CA VAL A 87 5.36 -4.70 9.67
C VAL A 87 5.46 -3.80 8.44
N ASN A 88 5.02 -2.55 8.55
CA ASN A 88 5.14 -1.57 7.47
C ASN A 88 6.60 -1.29 7.08
N ASP A 89 7.50 -1.17 8.06
CA ASP A 89 8.93 -0.98 7.84
C ASP A 89 9.57 -2.18 7.13
N HIS A 90 9.13 -3.42 7.43
CA HIS A 90 9.54 -4.62 6.68
C HIS A 90 9.13 -4.51 5.20
N TRP A 91 7.90 -4.08 4.92
CA TRP A 91 7.42 -3.88 3.55
C TRP A 91 8.16 -2.78 2.80
N ALA A 92 8.38 -1.65 3.46
CA ALA A 92 9.15 -0.55 2.90
C ALA A 92 10.59 -1.00 2.60
N SER A 93 11.19 -1.81 3.48
CA SER A 93 12.51 -2.40 3.27
C SER A 93 12.54 -3.30 2.05
N ALA A 94 11.58 -4.23 1.92
CA ALA A 94 11.46 -5.08 0.75
C ALA A 94 11.32 -4.26 -0.53
N ALA A 95 10.41 -3.28 -0.54
CA ALA A 95 10.16 -2.43 -1.69
C ALA A 95 11.42 -1.66 -2.13
N VAL A 96 12.11 -1.00 -1.19
CA VAL A 96 13.31 -0.21 -1.47
C VAL A 96 14.49 -1.08 -1.88
N CYS A 97 14.71 -2.23 -1.23
CA CYS A 97 15.75 -3.19 -1.60
C CYS A 97 15.50 -3.80 -2.99
N CYS A 98 14.25 -3.98 -3.38
CA CYS A 98 13.86 -4.37 -4.73
C CYS A 98 13.83 -3.18 -5.71
N GLY A 99 14.36 -2.02 -5.34
CA GLY A 99 14.58 -0.88 -6.24
C GLY A 99 13.42 0.11 -6.36
N MET A 100 12.31 -0.07 -5.63
CA MET A 100 11.18 0.88 -5.66
C MET A 100 11.60 2.25 -5.12
N ASN A 101 11.28 3.31 -5.87
CA ASN A 101 11.55 4.67 -5.47
C ASN A 101 10.26 5.49 -5.47
N VAL A 102 9.81 5.92 -4.30
CA VAL A 102 8.58 6.72 -4.16
C VAL A 102 8.92 8.21 -4.13
N ILE A 103 8.22 9.00 -4.95
CA ILE A 103 8.34 10.46 -4.97
C ILE A 103 6.99 11.08 -4.62
N GLU A 104 6.96 11.89 -3.58
CA GLU A 104 5.77 12.58 -3.09
C GLU A 104 5.65 13.98 -3.70
N TYR A 105 4.44 14.37 -4.07
CA TYR A 105 4.09 15.66 -4.66
C TYR A 105 2.87 16.26 -3.96
N GLY A 106 2.64 17.56 -4.17
CA GLY A 106 1.53 18.28 -3.57
C GLY A 106 1.74 18.50 -2.07
N ASP A 107 0.63 18.47 -1.32
CA ASP A 107 0.60 18.85 0.09
C ASP A 107 1.44 17.87 0.96
N ASP A 108 1.95 18.36 2.09
CA ASP A 108 2.74 17.55 3.02
C ASP A 108 1.87 16.94 4.12
N ILE A 109 1.60 15.65 3.98
CA ILE A 109 0.72 14.91 4.89
C ILE A 109 1.38 14.60 6.24
N ASN A 110 2.69 14.84 6.42
CA ASN A 110 3.33 14.74 7.74
C ASN A 110 2.71 15.71 8.76
N LYS A 111 2.25 16.86 8.27
CA LYS A 111 1.63 17.93 9.07
C LYS A 111 0.34 17.51 9.77
N ILE A 112 -0.28 16.42 9.32
CA ILE A 112 -1.54 15.88 9.85
C ILE A 112 -1.39 14.44 10.35
N SER A 113 -0.16 13.97 10.59
CA SER A 113 0.13 12.57 10.94
C SER A 113 -0.64 12.06 12.17
N ASP A 114 -0.85 12.92 13.19
CA ASP A 114 -1.61 12.57 14.40
C ASP A 114 -3.13 12.84 14.32
N ALA A 115 -3.58 13.51 13.24
CA ALA A 115 -4.99 13.85 13.05
C ALA A 115 -5.82 12.65 12.59
N ARG A 116 -7.13 12.69 12.86
CA ARG A 116 -8.05 11.69 12.31
C ARG A 116 -8.35 12.01 10.84
N THR A 117 -7.99 11.09 9.96
CA THR A 117 -7.91 11.36 8.53
C THR A 117 -8.60 10.25 7.72
N LEU A 118 -9.41 10.64 6.74
CA LEU A 118 -9.91 9.75 5.70
C LEU A 118 -9.02 9.88 4.46
N PHE A 119 -8.28 8.83 4.12
CA PHE A 119 -7.34 8.79 3.02
C PHE A 119 -7.92 8.03 1.82
N LEU A 120 -8.08 8.73 0.70
CA LEU A 120 -8.74 8.26 -0.51
C LEU A 120 -7.76 8.24 -1.68
N ALA A 121 -7.44 7.06 -2.21
CA ALA A 121 -6.53 6.90 -3.34
C ALA A 121 -7.23 6.37 -4.60
N ASN A 122 -6.68 6.69 -5.77
CA ASN A 122 -6.97 5.93 -7.00
C ASN A 122 -6.39 4.50 -6.90
N HIS A 123 -6.91 3.57 -7.71
CA HIS A 123 -6.53 2.16 -7.66
C HIS A 123 -6.17 1.60 -9.04
N LEU A 124 -4.88 1.39 -9.26
CA LEU A 124 -4.32 0.92 -10.52
C LEU A 124 -3.86 -0.55 -10.44
N GLY A 125 -3.36 -0.98 -9.28
CA GLY A 125 -2.90 -2.36 -9.12
C GLY A 125 -2.72 -2.80 -7.66
N LEU A 126 -2.30 -4.06 -7.46
CA LEU A 126 -2.06 -4.58 -6.11
C LEU A 126 -0.90 -3.85 -5.42
N LEU A 127 0.09 -3.40 -6.21
CA LEU A 127 1.28 -2.71 -5.71
C LEU A 127 0.96 -1.40 -4.99
N ASP A 128 -0.19 -0.78 -5.27
CA ASP A 128 -0.64 0.48 -4.65
C ASP A 128 -0.59 0.44 -3.13
N HIS A 129 -0.95 -0.69 -2.52
CA HIS A 129 -0.94 -0.83 -1.05
C HIS A 129 0.48 -0.65 -0.51
N PHE A 130 1.46 -1.28 -1.16
CA PHE A 130 2.86 -1.24 -0.77
C PHE A 130 3.51 0.12 -1.07
N VAL A 131 3.08 0.79 -2.15
CA VAL A 131 3.49 2.16 -2.45
C VAL A 131 3.04 3.11 -1.35
N LEU A 132 1.77 3.03 -0.95
CA LEU A 132 1.22 3.87 0.13
C LEU A 132 1.84 3.55 1.50
N MET A 133 2.03 2.26 1.80
CA MET A 133 2.76 1.78 2.98
C MET A 133 4.18 2.37 3.05
N CYS A 134 4.92 2.30 1.95
CA CYS A 134 6.24 2.90 1.81
C CYS A 134 6.18 4.43 2.00
N ALA A 135 5.25 5.11 1.33
CA ALA A 135 5.09 6.55 1.46
C ALA A 135 4.79 7.00 2.91
N MET A 136 4.02 6.19 3.64
CA MET A 136 3.66 6.47 5.04
C MET A 136 4.76 6.12 6.06
N SER A 137 5.77 5.33 5.68
CA SER A 137 6.77 4.75 6.61
C SER A 137 7.48 5.75 7.53
N ASN A 138 7.74 6.97 7.04
CA ASN A 138 8.44 8.02 7.78
C ASN A 138 7.51 9.01 8.49
N LYS A 139 6.20 8.77 8.47
CA LYS A 139 5.18 9.73 8.96
C LYS A 139 4.79 9.45 10.41
N GLY A 140 5.79 9.13 11.24
CA GLY A 140 5.61 8.82 12.65
C GLY A 140 4.74 7.57 12.90
N LEU A 141 3.83 7.66 13.88
CA LEU A 141 2.91 6.57 14.22
C LEU A 141 1.71 6.46 13.27
N ALA A 142 1.53 7.39 12.31
CA ALA A 142 0.49 7.25 11.29
C ALA A 142 0.64 5.92 10.52
N ALA A 143 1.89 5.50 10.30
CA ALA A 143 2.27 4.22 9.68
C ALA A 143 1.83 2.96 10.45
N GLY A 144 1.41 3.10 11.71
CA GLY A 144 0.94 2.00 12.55
C GLY A 144 -0.49 2.15 13.05
N ARG A 145 -1.19 3.23 12.66
CA ARG A 145 -2.53 3.60 13.14
C ARG A 145 -3.55 3.71 12.01
N TYR A 146 -3.33 3.01 10.90
CA TYR A 146 -4.29 3.00 9.80
C TYR A 146 -5.36 1.93 10.00
N LEU A 147 -6.55 2.15 9.47
CA LEU A 147 -7.58 1.16 9.28
C LEU A 147 -7.80 1.05 7.79
N TRP A 148 -7.34 -0.05 7.21
CA TRP A 148 -7.58 -0.28 5.79
C TRP A 148 -8.95 -0.88 5.56
N VAL A 149 -9.63 -0.38 4.53
CA VAL A 149 -10.85 -0.96 3.98
C VAL A 149 -10.48 -1.72 2.71
N ILE A 150 -10.39 -3.05 2.82
CA ILE A 150 -9.78 -3.90 1.79
C ILE A 150 -10.74 -5.02 1.37
N PHE A 151 -10.63 -5.50 0.14
CA PHE A 151 -11.36 -6.68 -0.32
C PHE A 151 -10.94 -7.98 0.40
N ASN A 152 -11.90 -8.88 0.64
CA ASN A 152 -11.73 -10.11 1.44
C ASN A 152 -10.67 -11.10 0.93
N ILE A 153 -10.24 -11.03 -0.35
CA ILE A 153 -9.27 -11.99 -0.92
C ILE A 153 -7.97 -12.06 -0.13
N TRP A 154 -7.56 -10.95 0.47
CA TRP A 154 -6.32 -10.90 1.25
C TRP A 154 -6.37 -11.76 2.49
N LYS A 155 -7.54 -12.07 3.07
CA LYS A 155 -7.65 -12.96 4.25
C LYS A 155 -7.03 -14.35 4.02
N MET A 156 -6.98 -14.79 2.76
CA MET A 156 -6.43 -16.09 2.38
C MET A 156 -4.91 -16.07 2.21
N THR A 157 -4.27 -14.92 2.35
CA THR A 157 -2.81 -14.79 2.32
C THR A 157 -2.27 -14.62 3.73
N THR A 158 -0.97 -14.85 3.88
CA THR A 158 -0.26 -14.57 5.14
C THR A 158 -0.38 -13.10 5.56
N LEU A 159 -0.54 -12.20 4.58
CA LEU A 159 -0.83 -10.77 4.79
C LEU A 159 -2.18 -10.54 5.42
N GLY A 160 -3.18 -11.30 4.97
CA GLY A 160 -4.53 -11.27 5.51
C GLY A 160 -4.58 -11.51 6.99
N VAL A 161 -3.78 -12.45 7.49
CA VAL A 161 -3.71 -12.76 8.91
C VAL A 161 -3.18 -11.57 9.71
N MET A 162 -2.10 -10.93 9.24
CA MET A 162 -1.54 -9.75 9.89
C MET A 162 -2.53 -8.57 9.89
N TRP A 163 -3.18 -8.33 8.75
CA TRP A 163 -4.21 -7.29 8.61
C TRP A 163 -5.47 -7.57 9.42
N LEU A 164 -5.85 -8.85 9.58
CA LEU A 164 -6.95 -9.26 10.43
C LEU A 164 -6.64 -9.03 11.91
N VAL A 165 -5.43 -9.39 12.33
CA VAL A 165 -4.93 -9.15 13.70
C VAL A 165 -4.91 -7.66 14.03
N HIS A 166 -4.44 -6.82 13.09
CA HIS A 166 -4.43 -5.37 13.25
C HIS A 166 -5.84 -4.78 13.38
N GLY A 167 -6.86 -5.44 12.80
CA GLY A 167 -8.24 -4.98 12.79
C GLY A 167 -8.62 -4.21 11.53
N ASN A 168 -8.03 -4.51 10.37
CA ASN A 168 -8.50 -3.97 9.09
C ASN A 168 -9.92 -4.45 8.78
N PHE A 169 -10.69 -3.61 8.08
CA PHE A 169 -12.05 -3.96 7.67
C PHE A 169 -12.04 -4.63 6.29
N PHE A 170 -12.54 -5.86 6.23
CA PHE A 170 -12.57 -6.63 4.99
C PHE A 170 -13.96 -6.63 4.37
N ILE A 171 -14.09 -6.00 3.21
CA ILE A 171 -15.30 -6.00 2.40
C ILE A 171 -15.53 -7.41 1.87
N ASN A 172 -16.64 -8.02 2.29
CA ASN A 172 -17.06 -9.35 1.86
C ASN A 172 -18.42 -9.28 1.14
N GLY A 173 -18.43 -9.30 -0.19
CA GLY A 173 -19.66 -9.43 -0.96
C GLY A 173 -19.67 -8.71 -2.31
N GLY A 174 -20.56 -9.17 -3.20
CA GLY A 174 -20.89 -8.52 -4.46
C GLY A 174 -21.92 -7.39 -4.29
N ALA A 175 -22.35 -6.79 -5.40
CA ALA A 175 -23.25 -5.64 -5.39
C ALA A 175 -24.55 -5.84 -4.58
N SER A 176 -25.07 -7.06 -4.51
CA SER A 176 -26.28 -7.43 -3.76
C SER A 176 -26.16 -7.25 -2.24
N ARG A 177 -24.95 -7.38 -1.67
CA ARG A 177 -24.70 -7.25 -0.22
C ARG A 177 -24.24 -5.86 0.20
N ARG A 178 -24.17 -4.91 -0.73
CA ARG A 178 -23.61 -3.57 -0.48
C ARG A 178 -24.20 -2.88 0.75
N LYS A 179 -25.54 -2.85 0.87
CA LYS A 179 -26.21 -2.18 2.00
C LYS A 179 -25.84 -2.83 3.34
N GLN A 180 -25.86 -4.15 3.39
CA GLN A 180 -25.48 -4.91 4.59
C GLN A 180 -24.02 -4.65 4.97
N VAL A 181 -23.09 -4.74 4.02
CA VAL A 181 -21.65 -4.53 4.28
C VAL A 181 -21.38 -3.10 4.77
N LEU A 182 -22.08 -2.10 4.24
CA LEU A 182 -21.96 -0.72 4.71
C LEU A 182 -22.47 -0.56 6.14
N GLU A 183 -23.56 -1.23 6.50
CA GLU A 183 -24.07 -1.20 7.87
C GLU A 183 -23.13 -1.91 8.85
N GLU A 184 -22.63 -3.10 8.48
CA GLU A 184 -21.58 -3.81 9.23
C GLU A 184 -20.33 -2.94 9.41
N PHE A 185 -19.96 -2.16 8.39
CA PHE A 185 -18.84 -1.24 8.47
C PHE A 185 -19.09 -0.10 9.46
N LYS A 186 -20.28 0.50 9.47
CA LYS A 186 -20.65 1.55 10.44
C LYS A 186 -20.60 1.03 11.88
N VAL A 187 -21.16 -0.15 12.12
CA VAL A 187 -21.10 -0.82 13.43
C VAL A 187 -19.65 -1.11 13.81
N TYR A 188 -18.83 -1.58 12.86
CA TYR A 188 -17.41 -1.83 13.08
C TYR A 188 -16.66 -0.56 13.51
N LEU A 189 -16.86 0.56 12.80
CA LEU A 189 -16.24 1.83 13.12
C LEU A 189 -16.64 2.30 14.52
N THR A 190 -17.93 2.28 14.84
CA THR A 190 -18.46 2.68 16.16
C THR A 190 -17.79 1.91 17.31
N ASN A 191 -17.61 0.60 17.14
CA ASN A 191 -17.07 -0.26 18.18
C ASN A 191 -15.53 -0.23 18.32
N ASN A 192 -14.81 0.08 17.24
CA ASN A 192 -13.37 -0.18 17.16
C ASN A 192 -12.52 1.07 16.86
N TYR A 193 -13.04 2.06 16.12
CA TYR A 193 -12.24 3.18 15.60
C TYR A 193 -11.52 3.98 16.70
N TRP A 194 -12.26 4.39 17.73
CA TRP A 194 -11.71 5.09 18.89
C TRP A 194 -11.11 4.15 19.94
N LYS A 195 -11.70 2.96 20.10
CA LYS A 195 -11.24 1.95 21.07
C LYS A 195 -9.78 1.54 20.82
N TYR A 196 -9.44 1.27 19.55
CA TYR A 196 -8.08 0.91 19.16
C TYR A 196 -7.25 2.11 18.70
N ASP A 197 -7.80 3.32 18.74
CA ASP A 197 -7.10 4.56 18.37
C ASP A 197 -6.52 4.55 16.95
N TYR A 198 -7.28 3.99 15.99
CA TYR A 198 -6.96 4.19 14.57
C TYR A 198 -7.13 5.66 14.23
N ARG A 199 -6.20 6.21 13.46
CA ARG A 199 -6.20 7.62 13.05
C ARG A 199 -6.53 7.76 11.58
N TRP A 200 -6.04 6.86 10.72
CA TRP A 200 -6.14 7.01 9.28
C TRP A 200 -7.02 5.91 8.68
N ILE A 201 -8.17 6.24 8.09
CA ILE A 201 -8.97 5.24 7.36
C ILE A 201 -8.55 5.29 5.89
N VAL A 202 -8.01 4.20 5.37
CA VAL A 202 -7.44 4.15 4.01
C VAL A 202 -8.34 3.32 3.11
N MET A 203 -8.76 3.89 1.97
CA MET A 203 -9.60 3.19 1.00
C MET A 203 -9.43 3.70 -0.43
N TYR A 204 -9.98 2.92 -1.36
CA TYR A 204 -10.00 3.22 -2.79
C TYR A 204 -11.44 3.44 -3.27
N PRO A 205 -11.90 4.70 -3.43
CA PRO A 205 -13.27 4.99 -3.85
C PRO A 205 -13.68 4.35 -5.18
N GLU A 206 -12.74 4.02 -6.07
CA GLU A 206 -13.00 3.27 -7.31
C GLU A 206 -13.63 1.89 -7.06
N GLY A 207 -13.39 1.31 -5.89
CA GLY A 207 -13.91 0.01 -5.45
C GLY A 207 -13.21 -1.20 -6.07
N SER A 208 -12.53 -1.04 -7.21
CA SER A 208 -11.62 -2.02 -7.80
C SER A 208 -10.68 -1.33 -8.79
N ARG A 209 -9.71 -2.08 -9.31
CA ARG A 209 -8.75 -1.59 -10.31
C ARG A 209 -9.46 -1.37 -11.64
N LEU A 210 -9.27 -0.20 -12.26
CA LEU A 210 -9.98 0.20 -13.48
C LEU A 210 -10.00 -0.90 -14.57
N TYR A 211 -8.88 -1.57 -14.81
CA TYR A 211 -8.78 -2.61 -15.84
C TYR A 211 -9.70 -3.82 -15.62
N LEU A 212 -10.14 -4.08 -14.37
CA LEU A 212 -11.06 -5.15 -14.02
C LEU A 212 -12.54 -4.74 -14.11
N ILE A 213 -12.84 -3.43 -14.10
CA ILE A 213 -14.20 -2.93 -13.94
C ILE A 213 -14.67 -2.01 -15.07
N LYS A 214 -13.94 -1.89 -16.18
CA LYS A 214 -14.25 -1.00 -17.31
C LYS A 214 -15.72 -1.04 -17.73
N GLU A 215 -16.28 -2.23 -17.96
CA GLU A 215 -17.67 -2.39 -18.40
C GLU A 215 -18.68 -1.93 -17.32
N SER A 216 -18.50 -2.38 -16.08
CA SER A 216 -19.38 -1.99 -14.97
C SER A 216 -19.27 -0.50 -14.63
N ASN A 217 -18.09 0.09 -14.84
CA ASN A 217 -17.84 1.52 -14.69
C ASN A 217 -18.58 2.31 -15.76
N ALA A 218 -18.54 1.87 -17.02
CA ALA A 218 -19.28 2.49 -18.12
C ALA A 218 -20.80 2.42 -17.90
N LYS A 219 -21.33 1.27 -17.45
CA LYS A 219 -22.76 1.13 -17.08
C LYS A 219 -23.16 2.11 -15.97
N TYR A 220 -22.30 2.27 -14.96
CA TYR A 220 -22.54 3.24 -13.88
C TYR A 220 -22.48 4.69 -14.37
N ALA A 221 -21.52 5.02 -15.25
CA ALA A 221 -21.41 6.33 -15.88
C ALA A 221 -22.71 6.69 -16.62
N ALA A 222 -23.20 5.80 -17.48
CA ALA A 222 -24.45 5.96 -18.21
C ALA A 222 -25.66 6.13 -17.28
N LYS A 223 -25.75 5.32 -16.21
CA LYS A 223 -26.84 5.41 -15.22
C LYS A 223 -26.84 6.73 -14.45
N THR A 224 -25.66 7.31 -14.22
CA THR A 224 -25.50 8.52 -13.37
C THR A 224 -25.30 9.80 -14.17
N GLY A 225 -25.27 9.72 -15.51
CA GLY A 225 -25.02 10.86 -16.39
C GLY A 225 -23.61 11.45 -16.24
N GLN A 226 -22.64 10.66 -15.79
CA GLN A 226 -21.26 11.10 -15.57
C GLN A 226 -20.38 10.75 -16.78
N PRO A 227 -19.36 11.56 -17.10
CA PRO A 227 -18.39 11.21 -18.14
C PRO A 227 -17.56 9.99 -17.72
N ILE A 228 -17.09 9.22 -18.71
CA ILE A 228 -16.13 8.15 -18.47
C ILE A 228 -14.73 8.79 -18.46
N PHE A 229 -14.02 8.62 -17.35
CA PHE A 229 -12.63 9.02 -17.19
C PHE A 229 -11.68 8.03 -17.90
N LYS A 230 -10.52 8.52 -18.34
CA LYS A 230 -9.56 7.76 -19.14
C LYS A 230 -8.64 6.88 -18.28
N HIS A 231 -8.28 7.37 -17.10
CA HIS A 231 -7.23 6.81 -16.24
C HIS A 231 -7.73 6.34 -14.87
N CYS A 232 -8.91 6.81 -14.42
CA CYS A 232 -9.55 6.35 -13.20
C CYS A 232 -10.94 5.76 -13.46
N ALA A 233 -11.43 4.90 -12.57
CA ALA A 233 -12.86 4.59 -12.51
C ALA A 233 -13.64 5.72 -11.82
N LEU A 234 -14.95 5.79 -12.06
CA LEU A 234 -15.82 6.72 -11.34
C LEU A 234 -15.89 6.32 -9.85
N PRO A 235 -15.72 7.26 -8.92
CA PRO A 235 -15.73 6.95 -7.51
C PRO A 235 -17.10 6.46 -7.03
N ARG A 236 -17.09 5.59 -6.03
CA ARG A 236 -18.25 5.14 -5.26
C ARG A 236 -18.21 5.84 -3.91
N SER A 237 -19.29 6.53 -3.55
CA SER A 237 -19.40 7.29 -2.31
C SER A 237 -19.62 6.43 -1.07
N GLY A 238 -20.29 5.27 -1.20
CA GLY A 238 -20.87 4.56 -0.05
C GLY A 238 -19.93 4.29 1.13
N ALA A 239 -18.69 3.81 0.90
CA ALA A 239 -17.76 3.52 2.00
C ALA A 239 -17.22 4.80 2.66
N ALA A 240 -16.84 5.80 1.86
CA ALA A 240 -16.41 7.10 2.37
C ALA A 240 -17.54 7.83 3.10
N HIS A 241 -18.77 7.73 2.59
CA HIS A 241 -19.97 8.25 3.23
C HIS A 241 -20.23 7.56 4.57
N ALA A 242 -20.18 6.22 4.63
CA ALA A 242 -20.35 5.48 5.87
C ALA A 242 -19.33 5.89 6.94
N VAL A 243 -18.09 6.20 6.54
CA VAL A 243 -17.08 6.77 7.44
C VAL A 243 -17.51 8.13 7.96
N LEU A 244 -17.91 9.07 7.09
CA LEU A 244 -18.28 10.43 7.51
C LEU A 244 -19.62 10.48 8.27
N ASP A 245 -20.51 9.52 8.04
CA ASP A 245 -21.77 9.36 8.75
C ASP A 245 -21.57 8.88 10.21
N VAL A 246 -20.47 8.16 10.48
CA VAL A 246 -20.14 7.68 11.84
C VAL A 246 -19.10 8.56 12.51
N ALA A 247 -18.00 8.80 11.81
CA ALA A 247 -16.80 9.45 12.33
C ALA A 247 -16.63 10.90 11.85
N GLY A 248 -17.55 11.45 11.05
CA GLY A 248 -17.46 12.83 10.56
C GLY A 248 -17.82 13.89 11.61
N LYS A 249 -17.85 15.15 11.18
CA LYS A 249 -18.28 16.29 12.01
C LYS A 249 -19.81 16.38 12.03
N ALA A 250 -20.39 16.58 13.21
CA ALA A 250 -21.81 16.85 13.36
C ALA A 250 -22.22 18.18 12.68
N ARG A 251 -23.45 18.25 12.16
CA ARG A 251 -24.01 19.48 11.56
C ARG A 251 -24.42 20.49 12.63
N GLY A 252 -24.31 21.78 12.29
CA GLY A 252 -24.78 22.88 13.15
C GLY A 252 -23.84 23.29 14.28
N ILE A 253 -22.61 22.75 14.30
CA ILE A 253 -21.55 23.19 15.23
C ILE A 253 -20.45 23.83 14.37
N GLU A 254 -20.60 25.14 14.12
CA GLU A 254 -19.76 25.90 13.18
C GLU A 254 -18.35 26.19 13.73
N GLU A 255 -18.17 26.16 15.05
CA GLU A 255 -16.89 26.35 15.72
C GLU A 255 -16.60 25.17 16.66
N MET A 256 -16.00 24.11 16.11
CA MET A 256 -15.55 22.99 16.93
C MET A 256 -14.17 23.29 17.51
N GLY A 257 -14.12 23.66 18.79
CA GLY A 257 -12.90 23.62 19.59
C GLY A 257 -12.39 22.18 19.82
N GLU A 258 -11.19 22.07 20.40
CA GLU A 258 -10.66 20.79 20.90
C GLU A 258 -11.69 20.11 21.83
N GLY A 259 -12.12 18.88 21.48
CA GLY A 259 -13.08 18.10 22.29
C GLY A 259 -14.43 17.82 21.64
N SER A 260 -14.68 18.28 20.41
CA SER A 260 -15.89 17.91 19.66
C SER A 260 -16.00 16.39 19.45
N LEU A 261 -17.23 15.87 19.58
CA LEU A 261 -17.52 14.46 19.35
C LEU A 261 -17.82 14.19 17.86
N ALA A 262 -17.46 13.01 17.39
CA ALA A 262 -17.92 12.52 16.09
C ALA A 262 -19.44 12.31 16.04
N VAL A 263 -20.01 12.15 14.85
CA VAL A 263 -21.47 11.98 14.66
C VAL A 263 -22.06 10.87 15.53
N CYS A 264 -21.35 9.75 15.71
CA CYS A 264 -21.82 8.65 16.55
C CYS A 264 -21.67 8.90 18.08
N GLY A 265 -21.20 10.09 18.48
CA GLY A 265 -20.98 10.46 19.88
C GLY A 265 -19.68 9.93 20.49
N MET A 266 -18.82 9.30 19.70
CA MET A 266 -17.57 8.69 20.19
C MET A 266 -16.35 9.50 19.76
N GLY A 267 -15.52 9.91 20.71
CA GLY A 267 -14.21 10.56 20.48
C GLY A 267 -14.19 11.69 19.44
N GLY A 268 -13.00 12.12 19.02
CA GLY A 268 -12.87 13.19 18.01
C GLY A 268 -13.31 12.77 16.60
N PRO A 269 -13.85 13.68 15.78
CA PRO A 269 -14.24 13.41 14.39
C PRO A 269 -13.03 13.30 13.45
N ILE A 270 -13.28 12.91 12.21
CA ILE A 270 -12.34 13.03 11.10
C ILE A 270 -12.17 14.51 10.75
N GLU A 271 -10.94 14.97 10.88
CA GLU A 271 -10.54 16.37 10.70
C GLU A 271 -10.19 16.67 9.25
N TYR A 272 -9.60 15.69 8.55
CA TYR A 272 -9.10 15.84 7.19
C TYR A 272 -9.53 14.70 6.28
N VAL A 273 -9.74 15.04 5.00
CA VAL A 273 -9.79 14.11 3.89
C VAL A 273 -8.55 14.32 3.03
N VAL A 274 -7.75 13.28 2.85
CA VAL A 274 -6.60 13.28 1.95
C VAL A 274 -7.00 12.63 0.65
N ASP A 275 -6.90 13.38 -0.43
CA ASP A 275 -7.09 12.90 -1.79
C ASP A 275 -5.71 12.59 -2.40
N SER A 276 -5.46 11.31 -2.70
CA SER A 276 -4.17 10.81 -3.18
C SER A 276 -4.24 10.27 -4.60
N THR A 277 -3.26 10.62 -5.43
CA THR A 277 -3.13 10.15 -6.81
C THR A 277 -1.78 9.47 -7.00
N ILE A 278 -1.81 8.17 -7.25
CA ILE A 278 -0.66 7.33 -7.57
C ILE A 278 -0.48 7.31 -9.08
N GLY A 279 0.73 7.65 -9.54
CA GLY A 279 1.14 7.65 -10.93
C GLY A 279 2.29 6.66 -11.18
N TYR A 280 2.04 5.67 -12.03
CA TYR A 280 3.06 4.76 -12.57
C TYR A 280 3.45 5.24 -13.97
N LYS A 281 4.70 5.09 -14.40
CA LYS A 281 5.08 5.51 -15.76
C LYS A 281 4.15 4.82 -16.79
N ASN A 282 3.56 5.61 -17.69
CA ASN A 282 2.60 5.18 -18.71
C ASN A 282 1.34 4.46 -18.18
N GLY A 283 1.09 4.46 -16.87
CA GLY A 283 0.04 3.66 -16.25
C GLY A 283 0.36 2.18 -16.10
N ASP A 284 1.61 1.77 -16.38
CA ASP A 284 2.04 0.37 -16.32
C ASP A 284 2.38 -0.04 -14.88
N VAL A 285 1.47 -0.79 -14.25
CA VAL A 285 1.69 -1.30 -12.88
C VAL A 285 2.39 -2.66 -12.94
N PRO A 286 3.57 -2.84 -12.30
CA PRO A 286 4.20 -4.15 -12.20
C PRO A 286 3.33 -5.11 -11.39
N SER A 287 3.39 -6.40 -11.72
CA SER A 287 2.89 -7.42 -10.80
C SER A 287 3.75 -7.46 -9.54
N LEU A 288 3.18 -7.91 -8.41
CA LEU A 288 3.90 -7.98 -7.14
C LEU A 288 5.17 -8.83 -7.26
N MET A 289 5.10 -9.97 -7.96
CA MET A 289 6.25 -10.85 -8.19
C MET A 289 7.35 -10.16 -9.00
N LYS A 290 7.00 -9.45 -10.07
CA LYS A 290 7.97 -8.68 -10.87
C LYS A 290 8.63 -7.58 -10.04
N ALA A 291 7.83 -6.83 -9.27
CA ALA A 291 8.36 -5.82 -8.36
C ALA A 291 9.33 -6.41 -7.33
N MET A 292 9.03 -7.59 -6.75
CA MET A 292 9.94 -8.29 -5.82
C MET A 292 11.24 -8.77 -6.47
N LEU A 293 11.22 -9.10 -7.77
CA LEU A 293 12.42 -9.43 -8.55
C LEU A 293 13.19 -8.18 -9.02
N GLY A 294 12.71 -6.97 -8.69
CA GLY A 294 13.28 -5.72 -9.18
C GLY A 294 12.99 -5.42 -10.65
N GLU A 295 12.03 -6.12 -11.24
CA GLU A 295 11.61 -5.95 -12.63
C GLU A 295 10.48 -4.91 -12.72
N TYR A 296 10.82 -3.71 -13.20
CA TYR A 296 9.85 -2.64 -13.42
C TYR A 296 9.62 -2.40 -14.91
N PRO A 297 8.38 -2.09 -15.33
CA PRO A 297 8.10 -1.66 -16.69
C PRO A 297 9.01 -0.50 -17.10
N ASN A 298 9.51 -0.56 -18.35
CA ASN A 298 10.35 0.47 -18.94
C ASN A 298 11.64 0.78 -18.13
N ASN A 299 12.12 -0.19 -17.34
CA ASN A 299 13.25 -0.04 -16.42
C ASN A 299 13.13 1.16 -15.46
N GLN A 300 11.89 1.54 -15.11
CA GLN A 300 11.63 2.69 -14.25
C GLN A 300 10.87 2.27 -13.01
N SER A 301 11.58 2.23 -11.89
CA SER A 301 11.04 1.88 -10.56
C SER A 301 10.52 3.08 -9.77
N THR A 302 10.49 4.26 -10.39
CA THR A 302 10.00 5.48 -9.76
C THR A 302 8.48 5.57 -9.87
N ILE A 303 7.82 5.66 -8.71
CA ILE A 303 6.37 5.76 -8.58
C ILE A 303 6.07 7.07 -7.86
N SER A 304 5.16 7.85 -8.42
CA SER A 304 4.82 9.17 -7.87
C SER A 304 3.51 9.13 -7.12
N VAL A 305 3.44 9.82 -5.98
CA VAL A 305 2.22 9.97 -5.18
C VAL A 305 1.95 11.45 -4.97
N TYR A 306 0.82 11.94 -5.45
CA TYR A 306 0.38 13.33 -5.27
C TYR A 306 -0.68 13.40 -4.19
N TYR A 307 -0.57 14.36 -3.26
CA TYR A 307 -1.56 14.56 -2.20
C TYR A 307 -2.25 15.93 -2.30
N ARG A 308 -3.54 15.94 -1.97
CA ARG A 308 -4.29 17.15 -1.62
C ARG A 308 -4.98 16.94 -0.28
N ILE A 309 -4.77 17.85 0.65
CA ILE A 309 -5.38 17.82 1.99
C ILE A 309 -6.59 18.75 2.00
N TYR A 310 -7.73 18.24 2.43
CA TYR A 310 -8.95 19.02 2.62
C TYR A 310 -9.41 18.91 4.06
N GLN A 311 -9.83 20.01 4.64
CA GLN A 311 -10.53 19.98 5.93
C GLN A 311 -11.91 19.36 5.74
N THR A 312 -12.30 18.46 6.64
CA THR A 312 -13.61 17.81 6.59
C THR A 312 -14.73 18.81 6.79
N ARG A 313 -15.75 18.70 5.93
CA ARG A 313 -16.97 19.54 5.95
C ARG A 313 -18.16 18.74 6.48
N PRO A 314 -18.99 19.31 7.38
CA PRO A 314 -20.20 18.64 7.87
C PRO A 314 -21.19 18.27 6.76
N GLU A 315 -21.22 19.04 5.67
CA GLU A 315 -22.07 18.80 4.49
C GLU A 315 -21.83 17.44 3.83
N TRP A 316 -20.64 16.86 3.98
CA TRP A 316 -20.30 15.56 3.40
C TRP A 316 -21.00 14.37 4.07
N SER A 317 -21.72 14.61 5.17
CA SER A 317 -22.71 13.65 5.70
C SER A 317 -23.92 13.47 4.77
N GLU A 318 -24.18 14.40 3.83
CA GLU A 318 -25.10 14.16 2.72
C GLU A 318 -24.38 13.40 1.59
N GLU A 319 -24.81 12.16 1.30
CA GLU A 319 -24.12 11.32 0.32
C GLU A 319 -24.08 11.95 -1.07
N ASN A 320 -25.14 12.66 -1.48
CA ASN A 320 -25.19 13.32 -2.78
C ASN A 320 -24.15 14.45 -2.92
N VAL A 321 -23.92 15.21 -1.84
CA VAL A 321 -22.93 16.29 -1.81
C VAL A 321 -21.53 15.69 -1.86
N LEU A 322 -21.26 14.67 -1.02
CA LEU A 322 -19.98 13.96 -1.04
C LEU A 322 -19.71 13.32 -2.40
N ARG A 323 -20.71 12.66 -3.01
CA ARG A 323 -20.59 12.03 -4.32
C ARG A 323 -20.21 13.03 -5.40
N LYS A 324 -20.86 14.21 -5.43
CA LYS A 324 -20.51 15.29 -6.35
C LYS A 324 -19.06 15.73 -6.15
N TRP A 325 -18.67 16.01 -4.90
CA TRP A 325 -17.31 16.39 -4.56
C TRP A 325 -16.27 15.34 -4.98
N LEU A 326 -16.54 14.05 -4.74
CA LEU A 326 -15.67 12.95 -5.18
C LEU A 326 -15.55 12.89 -6.71
N CYS A 327 -16.66 13.02 -7.44
CA CYS A 327 -16.63 13.06 -8.91
C CYS A 327 -15.77 14.22 -9.42
N ASP A 328 -15.91 15.41 -8.83
CA ASP A 328 -15.08 16.57 -9.19
C ASP A 328 -13.59 16.31 -8.93
N ARG A 329 -13.24 15.73 -7.78
CA ARG A 329 -11.86 15.34 -7.47
C ARG A 329 -11.33 14.31 -8.47
N TYR A 330 -12.12 13.29 -8.81
CA TYR A 330 -11.69 12.27 -9.76
C TYR A 330 -11.55 12.80 -11.19
N ALA A 331 -12.36 13.78 -11.60
CA ALA A 331 -12.16 14.48 -12.87
C ALA A 331 -10.84 15.26 -12.89
N GLU A 332 -10.47 15.90 -11.76
CA GLU A 332 -9.16 16.54 -11.61
C GLU A 332 -8.01 15.52 -11.59
N LYS A 333 -8.19 14.37 -10.92
CA LYS A 333 -7.21 13.27 -10.91
C LYS A 333 -6.95 12.73 -12.30
N ASP A 334 -8.00 12.57 -13.11
CA ASP A 334 -7.87 12.05 -14.47
C ASP A 334 -6.97 12.94 -15.31
N LYS A 335 -7.23 14.26 -15.28
CA LYS A 335 -6.38 15.29 -15.92
C LYS A 335 -4.95 15.32 -15.35
N LEU A 336 -4.81 15.11 -14.05
CA LEU A 336 -3.51 15.07 -13.37
C LEU A 336 -2.68 13.86 -13.84
N LEU A 337 -3.33 12.71 -14.07
CA LEU A 337 -2.70 11.52 -14.63
C LEU A 337 -2.35 11.69 -16.11
N ASP A 338 -3.21 12.32 -16.92
CA ASP A 338 -2.88 12.71 -18.30
C ASP A 338 -1.57 13.53 -18.32
N TYR A 339 -1.50 14.60 -17.51
CA TYR A 339 -0.29 15.42 -17.39
C TYR A 339 0.93 14.58 -16.96
N TYR A 340 0.74 13.68 -15.98
CA TYR A 340 1.82 12.83 -15.49
C TYR A 340 2.37 11.90 -16.58
N TYR A 341 1.50 11.31 -17.40
CA TYR A 341 1.92 10.41 -18.47
C TYR A 341 2.59 11.15 -19.63
N GLU A 342 2.22 12.41 -19.87
CA GLU A 342 2.89 13.26 -20.87
C GLU A 342 4.25 13.78 -20.39
N ASN A 343 4.36 14.14 -19.10
CA ASN A 343 5.52 14.88 -18.57
C ASN A 343 6.47 14.03 -17.71
N GLY A 344 6.06 12.81 -17.33
CA GLY A 344 6.82 11.91 -16.46
C GLY A 344 6.89 12.32 -14.98
N ARG A 345 6.17 13.38 -14.58
CA ARG A 345 6.11 13.90 -13.21
C ARG A 345 4.79 14.65 -12.99
N PHE A 346 4.37 14.77 -11.73
CA PHE A 346 3.24 15.63 -11.40
C PHE A 346 3.65 17.11 -11.40
N PRO A 347 2.69 18.04 -11.56
CA PRO A 347 2.93 19.47 -11.38
C PRO A 347 3.53 19.77 -10.00
N THR A 348 4.44 20.74 -9.95
CA THR A 348 5.17 21.16 -8.74
C THR A 348 4.76 22.57 -8.27
N ASP A 349 3.58 23.01 -8.72
CA ASP A 349 2.98 24.31 -8.46
C ASP A 349 2.78 24.61 -6.96
N ARG A 350 2.49 23.59 -6.15
CA ARG A 350 2.23 23.73 -4.71
C ARG A 350 3.46 23.51 -3.83
N MET A 351 4.29 22.55 -4.20
CA MET A 351 5.43 22.14 -3.39
C MET A 351 6.41 21.33 -4.24
N HIS A 352 7.69 21.41 -3.90
CA HIS A 352 8.72 20.63 -4.57
C HIS A 352 8.50 19.13 -4.35
N ALA A 353 8.86 18.34 -5.37
CA ALA A 353 8.86 16.89 -5.31
C ALA A 353 9.79 16.41 -4.18
N ARG A 354 9.28 15.53 -3.33
CA ARG A 354 10.01 14.98 -2.18
C ARG A 354 10.29 13.51 -2.45
N ARG A 355 11.56 13.16 -2.65
CA ARG A 355 11.95 11.76 -2.71
C ARG A 355 11.83 11.18 -1.30
N LEU A 356 11.09 10.07 -1.18
CA LEU A 356 11.05 9.33 0.07
C LEU A 356 12.43 8.70 0.30
N TYR A 357 13.04 8.99 1.45
CA TYR A 357 14.28 8.37 1.88
C TYR A 357 13.97 7.33 2.96
N PHE A 358 14.21 6.05 2.68
CA PHE A 358 14.13 4.98 3.68
C PHE A 358 15.54 4.59 4.11
N PRO A 359 15.97 4.90 5.35
CA PRO A 359 17.32 4.61 5.80
C PRO A 359 17.58 3.10 5.86
N LEU A 360 18.77 2.65 5.43
CA LEU A 360 19.18 1.25 5.57
C LEU A 360 19.17 0.79 7.04
N SER A 361 19.46 1.69 7.98
CA SER A 361 19.36 1.39 9.42
C SER A 361 17.94 1.02 9.83
N GLN A 362 16.92 1.68 9.28
CA GLN A 362 15.52 1.34 9.56
C GLN A 362 15.17 -0.04 9.00
N SER A 363 15.70 -0.41 7.83
CA SER A 363 15.58 -1.78 7.31
C SER A 363 16.21 -2.81 8.23
N ILE A 364 17.48 -2.59 8.62
CA ILE A 364 18.20 -3.53 9.49
C ILE A 364 17.45 -3.70 10.83
N ILE A 365 16.96 -2.61 11.41
CA ILE A 365 16.20 -2.65 12.67
C ILE A 365 14.92 -3.49 12.51
N ALA A 366 14.14 -3.26 11.45
CA ALA A 366 12.90 -4.00 11.22
C ALA A 366 13.16 -5.49 11.03
N GLU A 367 14.13 -5.86 10.19
CA GLU A 367 14.45 -7.27 9.91
C GLU A 367 15.01 -7.99 11.14
N MET A 368 15.92 -7.35 11.89
CA MET A 368 16.47 -7.91 13.13
C MET A 368 15.39 -8.05 14.21
N PHE A 369 14.47 -7.09 14.30
CA PHE A 369 13.32 -7.17 15.21
C PHE A 369 12.46 -8.40 14.90
N TRP A 370 12.09 -8.61 13.64
CA TRP A 370 11.24 -9.74 13.26
C TRP A 370 11.93 -11.09 13.39
N LEU A 371 13.20 -11.20 12.98
CA LEU A 371 14.00 -12.41 13.16
C LEU A 371 14.18 -12.75 14.65
N GLY A 372 14.52 -11.76 15.47
CA GLY A 372 14.68 -11.93 16.91
C GLY A 372 13.38 -12.35 17.59
N LEU A 373 12.26 -11.69 17.26
CA LEU A 373 10.95 -11.99 17.83
C LEU A 373 10.46 -13.39 17.41
N TYR A 374 10.65 -13.75 16.14
CA TYR A 374 10.38 -15.12 15.65
C TYR A 374 11.23 -16.14 16.41
N TYR A 375 12.54 -15.91 16.54
CA TYR A 375 13.44 -16.82 17.25
C TYR A 375 13.05 -17.01 18.72
N ILE A 376 12.69 -15.92 19.41
CA ILE A 376 12.21 -15.97 20.80
C ILE A 376 10.96 -16.84 20.89
N HIS A 377 9.93 -16.59 20.08
CA HIS A 377 8.74 -17.43 20.07
C HIS A 377 9.03 -18.89 19.69
N HIS A 378 9.95 -19.09 18.76
CA HIS A 378 10.38 -20.41 18.33
C HIS A 378 10.95 -21.24 19.48
N VAL A 379 11.91 -20.67 20.22
CA VAL A 379 12.57 -21.34 21.33
C VAL A 379 11.65 -21.50 22.54
N LEU A 380 10.87 -20.48 22.87
CA LEU A 380 10.04 -20.49 24.09
C LEU A 380 8.90 -21.50 24.02
N TRP A 381 8.22 -21.63 22.88
CA TRP A 381 7.02 -22.48 22.85
C TRP A 381 6.72 -23.15 21.51
N ILE A 382 7.01 -22.54 20.35
CA ILE A 382 6.62 -23.17 19.06
C ILE A 382 7.37 -24.49 18.87
N LYS A 383 8.68 -24.53 19.12
CA LYS A 383 9.48 -25.77 18.99
C LYS A 383 8.94 -26.87 19.91
N LEU A 384 8.67 -26.54 21.18
CA LEU A 384 8.16 -27.49 22.17
C LEU A 384 6.78 -28.02 21.77
N LEU A 385 5.88 -27.11 21.35
CA LEU A 385 4.53 -27.47 20.90
C LEU A 385 4.58 -28.36 19.65
N THR A 386 5.40 -28.02 18.66
CA THR A 386 5.54 -28.82 17.43
C THR A 386 6.06 -30.23 17.74
N LEU A 387 7.06 -30.36 18.61
CA LEU A 387 7.59 -31.66 19.04
C LEU A 387 6.54 -32.48 19.80
N TYR A 388 5.76 -31.83 20.66
CA TYR A 388 4.67 -32.47 21.39
C TYR A 388 3.57 -32.98 20.44
N LEU A 389 3.11 -32.12 19.52
CA LEU A 389 2.09 -32.49 18.52
C LEU A 389 2.58 -33.60 17.60
N PHE A 390 3.85 -33.54 17.16
CA PHE A 390 4.45 -34.60 16.35
C PHE A 390 4.42 -35.94 17.09
N ARG A 391 4.86 -35.98 18.35
CA ARG A 391 4.81 -37.19 19.18
C ARG A 391 3.39 -37.72 19.35
N LEU A 392 2.44 -36.83 19.64
CA LEU A 392 1.02 -37.18 19.80
C LEU A 392 0.46 -37.82 18.52
N VAL A 393 0.72 -37.22 17.35
CA VAL A 393 0.28 -37.75 16.06
C VAL A 393 0.94 -39.10 15.77
N THR A 394 2.24 -39.24 16.02
CA THR A 394 2.92 -40.52 15.80
C THR A 394 2.39 -41.63 16.71
N SER A 395 2.06 -41.34 17.97
CA SER A 395 1.48 -42.33 18.90
C SER A 395 0.02 -42.69 18.61
N LEU A 396 -0.66 -41.92 17.76
CA LEU A 396 -2.02 -42.22 17.31
C LEU A 396 -2.03 -43.02 16.01
N LEU A 397 -0.95 -42.94 15.22
CA LEU A 397 -0.83 -43.61 13.92
C LEU A 397 -0.05 -44.93 13.99
N PHE A 398 0.83 -45.07 14.97
CA PHE A 398 1.64 -46.26 15.26
C PHE A 398 1.48 -46.62 16.74
#